data_AF-A0A7R9CIY7-F1
#
_entry.id   AF-A0A7R9CIY7-F1
#
_cell.length_a   1.000
_cell.length_b   1.000
_cell.length_c   1.000
_cell.angle_alpha   90.00
_cell.angle_beta   90.00
_cell.angle_gamma   90.00
#
_symmetry.space_group_name_H-M   'P 1'
#
loop_
_entity.id
_entity.type
_entity.pdbx_description
1 polymer ?
#
loop_
_entity_poly.entity_id
_entity_poly.type
_entity_poly.pdbx_seq_one_letter_code
_entity_poly.pdbx_strand_id
1 'polypeptide(L)'
;THLLFVDAFLQNNRLDHVTQVMGYHPTYLDIFLRTQNFILRGDGPLPYDYRHFIAIMAAGRHQCSYLINLQKQEFLLQGGDQTWLKGLSKIPQKLRDLYDINKILAHRPWLLNKSHIEKLTKGKDSWSLAEVVHAIVLLAHFHSLASFVFGCGVNEELDHEGGHQHRLNMASSNPAGMLGSSPRTIPTPVSDKDDPWVTKLPSVSPSDQEVGVETLMQRMKSLSERSEEFSQEEKVKRFEHVESQSAELSSGLEPLTQVKADIGQFVDDPTFLYQDFARRGEVSDIPTFRVQ
;
A
#
# COMPACT_ATOMS: atom_id res chain seq x y z
N THR A 1 -23.56 2.86 -3.78
CA THR A 1 -22.47 2.12 -4.45
C THR A 1 -22.71 1.91 -5.94
N HIS A 2 -23.87 1.41 -6.38
CA HIS A 2 -24.13 1.16 -7.81
C HIS A 2 -23.87 2.39 -8.72
N LEU A 3 -24.35 3.58 -8.35
CA LEU A 3 -24.08 4.81 -9.11
C LEU A 3 -22.58 5.12 -9.19
N LEU A 4 -21.85 4.98 -8.07
CA LEU A 4 -20.39 5.18 -8.04
C LEU A 4 -19.64 4.17 -8.91
N PHE A 5 -20.11 2.93 -9.01
CA PHE A 5 -19.53 1.94 -9.92
C PHE A 5 -19.80 2.25 -11.39
N VAL A 6 -20.99 2.77 -11.72
CA VAL A 6 -21.29 3.26 -13.06
C VAL A 6 -20.38 4.45 -13.39
N ASP A 7 -20.25 5.42 -12.48
CA ASP A 7 -19.37 6.58 -12.67
C ASP A 7 -17.91 6.16 -12.84
N ALA A 8 -17.41 5.25 -12.01
CA ALA A 8 -16.06 4.70 -12.11
C ALA A 8 -15.85 3.96 -13.44
N PHE A 9 -16.83 3.16 -13.88
CA PHE A 9 -16.76 2.47 -15.16
C PHE A 9 -16.73 3.45 -16.34
N LEU A 10 -17.59 4.47 -16.33
CA LEU A 10 -17.64 5.50 -17.37
C LEU A 10 -16.35 6.33 -17.42
N GLN A 11 -15.71 6.55 -16.28
CA GLN A 11 -14.42 7.24 -16.22
C GLN A 11 -13.29 6.31 -16.69
N ASN A 12 -13.15 5.14 -16.08
CA ASN A 12 -11.96 4.30 -16.24
C ASN A 12 -12.08 3.30 -17.40
N ASN A 13 -13.20 3.29 -18.13
CA ASN A 13 -13.58 2.29 -19.13
C ASN A 13 -13.60 0.84 -18.60
N ARG A 14 -13.45 0.67 -17.29
CA ARG A 14 -13.40 -0.60 -16.56
C ARG A 14 -13.74 -0.34 -15.09
N LEU A 15 -14.33 -1.33 -14.44
CA LEU A 15 -14.45 -1.37 -12.99
C LEU A 15 -13.30 -2.20 -12.41
N ASP A 16 -12.21 -1.55 -12.03
CA ASP A 16 -11.02 -2.20 -11.48
C ASP A 16 -11.27 -2.80 -10.08
N HIS A 17 -10.45 -3.78 -9.69
CA HIS A 17 -10.61 -4.50 -8.43
C HIS A 17 -10.47 -3.59 -7.19
N VAL A 18 -9.64 -2.54 -7.23
CA VAL A 18 -9.53 -1.58 -6.12
C VAL A 18 -10.86 -0.88 -5.90
N THR A 19 -11.49 -0.38 -6.97
CA THR A 19 -12.81 0.25 -6.90
C THR A 19 -13.87 -0.71 -6.33
N GLN A 20 -13.83 -1.99 -6.71
CA GLN A 20 -14.76 -3.00 -6.18
C GLN A 20 -14.61 -3.19 -4.67
N VAL A 21 -13.37 -3.33 -4.17
CA VAL A 21 -13.10 -3.50 -2.74
C VAL A 21 -13.46 -2.23 -1.95
N MET A 22 -13.11 -1.04 -2.47
CA MET A 22 -13.52 0.22 -1.82
C MET A 22 -15.05 0.40 -1.79
N GLY A 23 -15.79 -0.30 -2.65
CA GLY A 23 -17.25 -0.33 -2.68
C GLY A 23 -17.93 -0.80 -1.40
N TYR A 24 -17.22 -1.52 -0.52
CA TYR A 24 -17.70 -1.84 0.84
C TYR A 24 -17.84 -0.60 1.74
N HIS A 25 -17.17 0.50 1.40
CA HIS A 25 -17.23 1.78 2.12
C HIS A 25 -17.58 2.94 1.16
N PRO A 26 -18.87 3.13 0.82
CA PRO A 26 -19.27 4.01 -0.29
C PRO A 26 -18.91 5.49 -0.10
N THR A 27 -18.93 5.98 1.15
CA THR A 27 -18.53 7.35 1.48
C THR A 27 -17.04 7.59 1.26
N TYR A 28 -16.20 6.59 1.54
CA TYR A 28 -14.78 6.63 1.23
C TYR A 28 -14.53 6.53 -0.27
N LEU A 29 -15.22 5.60 -0.94
CA LEU A 29 -15.10 5.41 -2.39
C LEU A 29 -15.41 6.69 -3.17
N ASP A 30 -16.47 7.42 -2.80
CA ASP A 30 -16.83 8.69 -3.46
C ASP A 30 -15.71 9.74 -3.36
N ILE A 31 -15.09 9.88 -2.18
CA ILE A 31 -13.96 10.79 -1.98
C ILE A 31 -12.75 10.32 -2.80
N PHE A 32 -12.45 9.02 -2.74
CA PHE A 32 -11.34 8.41 -3.49
C PHE A 32 -11.46 8.65 -4.99
N LEU A 33 -12.62 8.36 -5.60
CA LEU A 33 -12.84 8.55 -7.04
C LEU A 33 -12.69 10.02 -7.44
N ARG A 34 -13.25 10.95 -6.65
CA ARG A 34 -13.11 12.39 -6.91
C ARG A 34 -11.66 12.84 -6.83
N THR A 35 -10.94 12.41 -5.80
CA THR A 35 -9.51 12.73 -5.63
C THR A 35 -8.67 12.15 -6.76
N GLN A 36 -8.85 10.87 -7.10
CA GLN A 36 -8.07 10.21 -8.15
C GLN A 36 -8.33 10.83 -9.52
N ASN A 37 -9.59 11.11 -9.85
CA ASN A 37 -9.94 11.81 -11.09
C ASN A 37 -9.31 13.20 -11.14
N PHE A 38 -9.38 13.97 -10.04
CA PHE A 38 -8.77 15.30 -9.98
C PHE A 38 -7.25 15.28 -10.20
N ILE A 39 -6.52 14.42 -9.48
CA ILE A 39 -5.05 14.42 -9.56
C ILE A 39 -4.51 13.81 -10.86
N LEU A 40 -5.22 12.86 -11.47
CA LEU A 40 -4.77 12.21 -12.71
C LEU A 40 -5.31 12.89 -13.97
N ARG A 41 -6.57 13.35 -13.97
CA ARG A 41 -7.29 13.75 -15.19
C ARG A 41 -7.83 15.18 -15.14
N GLY A 42 -7.84 15.82 -13.97
CA GLY A 42 -8.22 17.23 -13.85
C GLY A 42 -7.17 18.18 -14.41
N ASP A 43 -7.54 19.43 -14.65
CA ASP A 43 -6.57 20.48 -15.01
C ASP A 43 -5.53 20.63 -13.91
N GLY A 44 -4.25 20.75 -14.29
CA GLY A 44 -3.15 20.79 -13.34
C GLY A 44 -1.82 21.13 -13.99
N PRO A 45 -0.79 21.41 -13.17
CA PRO A 45 0.51 21.86 -13.63
C PRO A 45 1.30 20.79 -14.42
N LEU A 46 0.97 19.50 -14.25
CA LEU A 46 1.65 18.40 -14.91
C LEU A 46 0.88 17.87 -16.14
N PRO A 47 1.59 17.54 -17.24
CA PRO A 47 1.03 16.77 -18.35
C PRO A 47 0.50 15.39 -17.92
N TYR A 48 -0.49 14.84 -18.63
CA TYR A 48 -1.15 13.58 -18.25
C TYR A 48 -0.19 12.37 -18.25
N ASP A 49 0.65 12.25 -19.27
CA ASP A 49 1.70 11.23 -19.38
C ASP A 49 2.69 11.29 -18.21
N TYR A 50 3.09 12.50 -17.77
CA TYR A 50 3.92 12.67 -16.57
C TYR A 50 3.23 12.12 -15.32
N ARG A 51 1.94 12.40 -15.14
CA ARG A 51 1.19 11.95 -13.95
C ARG A 51 1.14 10.43 -13.84
N HIS A 52 0.82 9.75 -14.95
CA HIS A 52 0.78 8.29 -14.98
C HIS A 52 2.17 7.68 -14.84
N PHE A 53 3.22 8.29 -15.41
CA PHE A 53 4.58 7.79 -15.21
C PHE A 53 5.08 7.97 -13.77
N ILE A 54 4.72 9.08 -13.10
CA ILE A 54 4.99 9.28 -11.67
C ILE A 54 4.30 8.19 -10.84
N ALA A 55 3.04 7.84 -11.18
CA ALA A 55 2.32 6.76 -10.54
C ALA A 55 3.01 5.39 -10.72
N ILE A 56 3.56 5.10 -11.91
CA ILE A 56 4.39 3.91 -12.17
C ILE A 56 5.62 3.90 -11.25
N MET A 57 6.34 5.02 -11.15
CA MET A 57 7.52 5.13 -10.29
C MET A 57 7.18 4.95 -8.80
N ALA A 58 6.06 5.49 -8.35
CA ALA A 58 5.59 5.36 -6.98
C ALA A 58 5.24 3.90 -6.64
N ALA A 59 4.42 3.25 -7.48
CA ALA A 59 4.06 1.85 -7.33
C ALA A 59 5.28 0.91 -7.41
N GLY A 60 6.28 1.29 -8.22
CA GLY A 60 7.58 0.61 -8.33
C GLY A 60 8.31 0.46 -7.00
N ARG A 61 8.27 1.47 -6.12
CA ARG A 61 8.92 1.42 -4.79
C ARG A 61 8.41 0.30 -3.89
N HIS A 62 7.17 -0.14 -4.10
CA HIS A 62 6.54 -1.23 -3.35
C HIS A 62 6.39 -2.50 -4.18
N GLN A 63 7.01 -2.57 -5.38
CA GLN A 63 6.86 -3.68 -6.32
C GLN A 63 5.40 -4.06 -6.62
N CYS A 64 4.51 -3.05 -6.66
CA CYS A 64 3.09 -3.28 -6.87
C CYS A 64 2.79 -3.43 -8.37
N SER A 65 2.94 -4.65 -8.90
CA SER A 65 2.70 -4.96 -10.32
C SER A 65 1.30 -4.57 -10.78
N TYR A 66 0.28 -4.78 -9.94
CA TYR A 66 -1.10 -4.38 -10.21
C TYR A 66 -1.19 -2.89 -10.60
N LEU A 67 -0.68 -1.99 -9.75
CA LEU A 67 -0.74 -0.55 -10.01
C LEU A 67 0.18 -0.14 -11.15
N ILE A 68 1.38 -0.73 -11.25
CA ILE A 68 2.30 -0.46 -12.36
C ILE A 68 1.61 -0.75 -13.70
N ASN A 69 0.94 -1.90 -13.82
CA ASN A 69 0.34 -2.31 -15.07
C ASN A 69 -0.90 -1.47 -15.41
N LEU A 70 -1.75 -1.16 -14.43
CA LEU A 70 -2.87 -0.24 -14.63
C LEU A 70 -2.39 1.13 -15.13
N GLN A 71 -1.33 1.67 -14.53
CA GLN A 71 -0.80 2.98 -14.91
C GLN A 71 -0.01 2.95 -16.24
N LYS A 72 0.60 1.82 -16.62
CA LYS A 72 1.15 1.63 -17.98
C LYS A 72 0.06 1.76 -19.04
N GLN A 73 -1.11 1.15 -18.83
CA GLN A 73 -2.23 1.24 -19.77
C GLN A 73 -2.73 2.68 -19.89
N GLU A 74 -2.98 3.34 -18.76
CA GLU A 74 -3.43 4.74 -18.74
C GLU A 74 -2.39 5.69 -19.35
N PHE A 75 -1.09 5.49 -19.06
CA PHE A 75 0.00 6.26 -19.67
C PHE A 75 -0.04 6.22 -21.20
N LEU A 76 -0.27 5.03 -21.78
CA LEU A 76 -0.36 4.85 -23.23
C LEU A 76 -1.65 5.48 -23.80
N LEU A 77 -2.77 5.36 -23.08
CA LEU A 77 -4.05 5.98 -23.48
C LEU A 77 -3.95 7.51 -23.54
N GLN A 78 -3.14 8.12 -22.68
CA GLN A 78 -2.87 9.56 -22.68
C GLN A 78 -1.80 9.99 -23.71
N GLY A 79 -1.35 9.08 -24.60
CA GLY A 79 -0.37 9.39 -25.64
C GLY A 79 1.08 9.41 -25.16
N GLY A 80 1.37 8.79 -24.01
CA GLY A 80 2.72 8.69 -23.48
C GLY A 80 3.67 7.92 -24.41
N ASP A 81 4.94 8.34 -24.44
CA ASP A 81 5.96 7.70 -25.26
C ASP A 81 6.31 6.30 -24.74
N GLN A 82 6.02 5.28 -25.55
CA GLN A 82 6.28 3.87 -25.25
C GLN A 82 7.74 3.58 -24.88
N THR A 83 8.70 4.40 -25.34
CA THR A 83 10.11 4.21 -25.01
C THR A 83 10.39 4.42 -23.52
N TRP A 84 9.58 5.22 -22.82
CA TRP A 84 9.70 5.44 -21.37
C TRP A 84 9.44 4.17 -20.56
N LEU A 85 8.58 3.30 -21.09
CA LEU A 85 8.26 2.00 -20.47
C LEU A 85 9.42 0.99 -20.54
N LYS A 86 10.53 1.33 -21.20
CA LYS A 86 11.78 0.54 -21.19
C LYS A 86 12.69 0.89 -20.00
N GLY A 87 12.23 1.74 -19.10
CA GLY A 87 12.86 2.02 -17.80
C GLY A 87 13.37 3.45 -17.62
N LEU A 88 13.85 3.76 -16.41
CA LEU A 88 14.22 5.11 -15.96
C LEU A 88 15.28 5.78 -16.86
N SER A 89 16.13 5.01 -17.54
CA SER A 89 17.12 5.55 -18.49
C SER A 89 16.49 6.21 -19.72
N LYS A 90 15.21 5.95 -20.02
CA LYS A 90 14.51 6.42 -21.22
C LYS A 90 13.57 7.59 -20.99
N ILE A 91 13.37 8.02 -19.76
CA ILE A 91 12.50 9.17 -19.44
C ILE A 91 13.27 10.49 -19.46
N PRO A 92 12.58 11.64 -19.55
CA PRO A 92 13.18 12.97 -19.42
C PRO A 92 13.95 13.13 -18.10
N GLN A 93 15.04 13.90 -18.12
CA GLN A 93 15.85 14.16 -16.93
C GLN A 93 14.99 14.75 -15.79
N LYS A 94 14.06 15.65 -16.13
CA LYS A 94 13.10 16.22 -15.20
C LYS A 94 12.38 15.15 -14.36
N LEU A 95 11.88 14.06 -14.97
CA LEU A 95 11.23 12.96 -14.25
C LEU A 95 12.23 12.09 -13.47
N ARG A 96 13.45 11.88 -13.99
CA ARG A 96 14.49 11.15 -13.25
C ARG A 96 14.87 11.86 -11.95
N ASP A 97 14.97 13.19 -11.97
CA ASP A 97 15.38 13.98 -10.81
C ASP A 97 14.40 13.85 -9.64
N LEU A 98 13.12 13.57 -9.92
CA LEU A 98 12.08 13.33 -8.91
C LEU A 98 12.32 12.05 -8.10
N TYR A 99 13.14 11.12 -8.61
CA TYR A 99 13.27 9.79 -8.03
C TYR A 99 13.82 9.80 -6.59
N ASP A 100 14.73 10.74 -6.27
CA ASP A 100 15.30 10.87 -4.93
C ASP A 100 14.20 11.16 -3.88
N ILE A 101 13.24 12.02 -4.23
CA ILE A 101 12.07 12.28 -3.39
C ILE A 101 11.14 11.06 -3.34
N ASN A 102 10.91 10.37 -4.45
CA ASN A 102 10.07 9.17 -4.51
C ASN A 102 10.53 8.10 -3.50
N LYS A 103 11.82 7.72 -3.50
CA LYS A 103 12.33 6.70 -2.56
C LYS A 103 12.25 7.16 -1.09
N ILE A 104 12.49 8.46 -0.82
CA ILE A 104 12.39 9.03 0.53
C ILE A 104 10.94 8.95 1.02
N LEU A 105 9.98 9.44 0.23
CA LEU A 105 8.56 9.43 0.60
C LEU A 105 8.02 8.01 0.84
N ALA A 106 8.44 7.04 0.02
CA ALA A 106 7.97 5.66 0.11
C ALA A 106 8.42 4.92 1.38
N HIS A 107 9.59 5.27 1.93
CA HIS A 107 10.26 4.42 2.92
C HIS A 107 10.75 5.15 4.18
N ARG A 108 11.19 6.40 4.06
CA ARG A 108 11.79 7.18 5.15
C ARG A 108 11.40 8.66 5.02
N PRO A 109 10.10 9.01 5.05
CA PRO A 109 9.61 10.35 4.74
C PRO A 109 10.19 11.44 5.65
N TRP A 110 10.62 11.09 6.86
CA TRP A 110 11.29 12.00 7.80
C TRP A 110 12.65 12.54 7.31
N LEU A 111 13.27 11.94 6.28
CA LEU A 111 14.51 12.45 5.70
C LEU A 111 14.30 13.60 4.70
N LEU A 112 13.06 13.84 4.27
CA LEU A 112 12.75 14.92 3.33
C LEU A 112 13.11 16.28 3.96
N ASN A 113 13.77 17.14 3.18
CA ASN A 113 14.24 18.43 3.64
C ASN A 113 14.36 19.42 2.47
N LYS A 114 14.59 20.70 2.78
CA LYS A 114 14.64 21.79 1.80
C LYS A 114 15.60 21.56 0.63
N SER A 115 16.71 20.86 0.85
CA SER A 115 17.70 20.64 -0.21
C SER A 115 17.15 19.76 -1.34
N HIS A 116 16.28 18.80 -1.01
CA HIS A 116 15.60 17.97 -2.02
C HIS A 116 14.70 18.80 -2.92
N ILE A 117 13.96 19.76 -2.34
CA ILE A 117 13.08 20.67 -3.09
C ILE A 117 13.91 21.66 -3.92
N GLU A 118 15.00 22.20 -3.36
CA GLU A 118 15.89 23.11 -4.07
C GLU A 118 16.55 22.46 -5.29
N LYS A 119 16.93 21.18 -5.20
CA LYS A 119 17.49 20.42 -6.33
C LYS A 119 16.52 20.34 -7.52
N LEU A 120 15.22 20.17 -7.27
CA LEU A 120 14.22 20.10 -8.34
C LEU A 120 13.87 21.46 -8.96
N THR A 121 13.94 22.53 -8.16
CA THR A 121 13.43 23.86 -8.52
C THR A 121 14.50 24.81 -9.06
N LYS A 122 15.74 24.36 -9.21
CA LYS A 122 16.86 25.15 -9.75
C LYS A 122 17.39 24.49 -11.02
N GLY A 123 17.60 25.27 -12.09
CA GLY A 123 18.25 24.81 -13.33
C GLY A 123 17.49 25.17 -14.61
N LYS A 124 17.93 24.60 -15.75
CA LYS A 124 17.41 24.90 -17.09
C LYS A 124 16.13 24.13 -17.45
N ASP A 125 15.81 23.07 -16.72
CA ASP A 125 14.61 22.23 -16.86
C ASP A 125 13.99 21.96 -15.48
N SER A 126 13.89 23.03 -14.68
CA SER A 126 13.46 22.96 -13.29
C SER A 126 11.97 22.70 -13.18
N TRP A 127 11.59 21.96 -12.13
CA TRP A 127 10.22 21.89 -11.67
C TRP A 127 9.78 23.24 -11.09
N SER A 128 8.58 23.68 -11.44
CA SER A 128 7.90 24.71 -10.67
C SER A 128 7.42 24.15 -9.32
N LEU A 129 7.20 25.02 -8.33
CA LEU A 129 6.70 24.58 -7.03
C LEU A 129 5.33 23.89 -7.16
N ALA A 130 4.46 24.35 -8.06
CA ALA A 130 3.16 23.73 -8.32
C ALA A 130 3.30 22.30 -8.87
N GLU A 131 4.23 22.09 -9.82
CA GLU A 131 4.53 20.75 -10.34
C GLU A 131 5.10 19.83 -9.25
N VAL A 132 6.00 20.33 -8.39
CA VAL A 132 6.56 19.54 -7.27
C VAL A 132 5.47 19.12 -6.29
N VAL A 133 4.58 20.05 -5.90
CA VAL A 133 3.47 19.74 -4.98
C VAL A 133 2.55 18.68 -5.59
N HIS A 134 2.18 18.82 -6.87
CA HIS A 134 1.33 17.84 -7.56
C HIS A 134 2.02 16.47 -7.66
N ALA A 135 3.31 16.43 -7.98
CA ALA A 135 4.09 15.20 -8.00
C ALA A 135 4.14 14.51 -6.63
N ILE A 136 4.36 15.26 -5.53
CA ILE A 136 4.37 14.71 -4.16
C ILE A 136 3.00 14.10 -3.81
N VAL A 137 1.90 14.76 -4.19
CA VAL A 137 0.55 14.23 -3.98
C VAL A 137 0.35 12.91 -4.74
N LEU A 138 0.80 12.82 -6.00
CA LEU A 138 0.73 11.59 -6.79
C LEU A 138 1.57 10.47 -6.17
N LEU A 139 2.81 10.77 -5.76
CA LEU A 139 3.69 9.81 -5.10
C LEU A 139 3.04 9.24 -3.83
N ALA A 140 2.61 10.12 -2.90
CA ALA A 140 1.98 9.72 -1.65
C ALA A 140 0.68 8.94 -1.87
N HIS A 141 -0.14 9.36 -2.83
CA HIS A 141 -1.37 8.65 -3.21
C HIS A 141 -1.06 7.21 -3.64
N PHE A 142 -0.15 7.01 -4.59
CA PHE A 142 0.16 5.67 -5.08
C PHE A 142 0.99 4.81 -4.12
N HIS A 143 1.77 5.41 -3.21
CA HIS A 143 2.38 4.69 -2.08
C HIS A 143 1.29 4.14 -1.14
N SER A 144 0.33 4.97 -0.74
CA SER A 144 -0.79 4.52 0.11
C SER A 144 -1.68 3.49 -0.59
N LEU A 145 -1.88 3.65 -1.90
CA LEU A 145 -2.69 2.73 -2.68
C LEU A 145 -2.02 1.37 -2.85
N ALA A 146 -0.68 1.33 -2.93
CA ALA A 146 0.05 0.06 -2.90
C ALA A 146 -0.18 -0.68 -1.58
N SER A 147 -0.13 0.02 -0.44
CA SER A 147 -0.47 -0.56 0.86
C SER A 147 -1.91 -1.08 0.92
N PHE A 148 -2.86 -0.37 0.32
CA PHE A 148 -4.25 -0.84 0.20
C PHE A 148 -4.35 -2.12 -0.64
N VAL A 149 -3.70 -2.15 -1.81
CA VAL A 149 -3.69 -3.32 -2.70
C VAL A 149 -3.17 -4.56 -1.97
N PHE A 150 -2.04 -4.45 -1.26
CA PHE A 150 -1.48 -5.57 -0.50
C PHE A 150 -2.32 -5.91 0.73
N GLY A 151 -2.75 -4.91 1.50
CA GLY A 151 -3.53 -5.11 2.73
C GLY A 151 -4.91 -5.73 2.50
N CYS A 152 -5.52 -5.45 1.35
CA CYS A 152 -6.81 -6.03 0.95
C CYS A 152 -6.69 -7.27 0.06
N GLY A 153 -5.47 -7.72 -0.29
CA GLY A 153 -5.27 -8.88 -1.15
C GLY A 153 -5.83 -8.72 -2.56
N VAL A 154 -5.72 -7.52 -3.14
CA VAL A 154 -6.22 -7.24 -4.49
C VAL A 154 -5.37 -7.98 -5.53
N ASN A 155 -6.03 -8.82 -6.35
CA ASN A 155 -5.38 -9.64 -7.37
C ASN A 155 -5.17 -8.88 -8.69
N GLU A 156 -4.19 -9.33 -9.48
CA GLU A 156 -3.96 -8.84 -10.85
C GLU A 156 -5.20 -8.99 -11.74
N GLU A 157 -5.44 -7.99 -12.61
CA GLU A 157 -6.55 -8.00 -13.56
C GLU A 157 -6.32 -9.06 -14.65
N LEU A 158 -7.38 -9.74 -15.07
CA LEU A 158 -7.36 -10.93 -15.95
C LEU A 158 -6.64 -10.75 -17.29
N ASP A 159 -6.52 -9.52 -17.79
CA ASP A 159 -5.95 -9.21 -19.11
C ASP A 159 -4.42 -9.03 -19.11
N HIS A 160 -3.75 -9.29 -17.98
CA HIS A 160 -2.30 -9.15 -17.85
C HIS A 160 -1.57 -10.48 -17.97
N GLU A 161 -0.40 -10.48 -18.62
CA GLU A 161 0.52 -11.63 -18.66
C GLU A 161 0.98 -12.01 -17.25
N GLY A 162 0.21 -12.90 -16.60
CA GLY A 162 0.38 -13.25 -15.18
C GLY A 162 -0.93 -13.54 -14.45
N GLY A 163 -2.08 -13.10 -14.98
CA GLY A 163 -3.41 -13.25 -14.36
C GLY A 163 -3.81 -14.69 -14.01
N HIS A 164 -3.11 -15.68 -14.57
CA HIS A 164 -3.29 -17.11 -14.26
C HIS A 164 -1.96 -17.88 -14.24
N GLN A 165 -1.22 -17.82 -13.14
CA GLN A 165 -0.36 -18.94 -12.70
C GLN A 165 -0.95 -19.59 -11.45
N HIS A 166 -2.25 -19.93 -11.52
CA HIS A 166 -2.70 -21.11 -10.80
C HIS A 166 -1.94 -22.29 -11.40
N ARG A 167 -0.92 -22.77 -10.69
CA ARG A 167 -0.29 -24.06 -10.94
C ARG A 167 -1.38 -25.12 -10.77
N LEU A 168 -2.10 -25.42 -11.85
CA LEU A 168 -3.02 -26.54 -11.94
C LEU A 168 -2.17 -27.79 -11.81
N ASN A 169 -1.97 -28.25 -10.58
CA ASN A 169 -1.63 -29.64 -10.32
C ASN A 169 -2.82 -30.47 -10.82
N MET A 170 -2.69 -30.96 -12.05
CA MET A 170 -3.51 -32.02 -12.60
C MET A 170 -3.32 -33.28 -11.74
N ALA A 171 -4.16 -33.43 -10.72
CA ALA A 171 -4.45 -34.70 -10.09
C ALA A 171 -5.93 -34.71 -9.69
N SER A 172 -6.74 -35.30 -10.59
CA SER A 172 -8.02 -35.99 -10.36
C SER A 172 -8.69 -35.79 -8.98
N SER A 173 -9.83 -35.08 -8.93
CA SER A 173 -11.16 -35.61 -8.50
C SER A 173 -12.18 -34.52 -8.12
N ASN A 174 -13.35 -34.57 -8.79
CA ASN A 174 -14.70 -34.01 -8.54
C ASN A 174 -14.96 -32.52 -8.18
N PRO A 175 -16.01 -31.88 -8.76
CA PRO A 175 -16.34 -30.47 -8.54
C PRO A 175 -17.47 -30.29 -7.52
N ALA A 176 -17.19 -29.65 -6.39
CA ALA A 176 -18.21 -28.98 -5.57
C ALA A 176 -17.53 -28.00 -4.59
N GLY A 177 -17.78 -26.69 -4.72
CA GLY A 177 -17.37 -25.73 -3.70
C GLY A 177 -17.04 -24.32 -4.20
N MET A 178 -17.96 -23.66 -4.90
CA MET A 178 -18.02 -22.20 -4.89
C MET A 178 -18.62 -21.78 -3.55
N LEU A 179 -17.85 -21.12 -2.68
CA LEU A 179 -18.39 -20.51 -1.46
C LEU A 179 -18.12 -19.02 -1.48
N GLY A 180 -19.16 -18.28 -1.87
CA GLY A 180 -19.33 -16.89 -1.49
C GLY A 180 -19.45 -16.78 0.03
N SER A 181 -18.96 -15.66 0.55
CA SER A 181 -19.07 -15.26 1.95
C SER A 181 -20.53 -15.16 2.37
N SER A 182 -20.99 -16.12 3.18
CA SER A 182 -22.25 -16.03 3.91
C SER A 182 -22.06 -16.59 5.33
N PRO A 183 -22.75 -16.06 6.35
CA PRO A 183 -22.45 -16.35 7.75
C PRO A 183 -22.92 -17.76 8.12
N ARG A 184 -22.01 -18.57 8.68
CA ARG A 184 -22.30 -19.96 9.05
C ARG A 184 -22.99 -19.99 10.42
N THR A 185 -24.24 -20.45 10.46
CA THR A 185 -24.99 -20.78 11.67
C THR A 185 -24.39 -22.01 12.36
N ILE A 186 -24.31 -21.94 13.70
CA ILE A 186 -23.75 -22.99 14.58
C ILE A 186 -24.81 -24.09 14.79
N PRO A 187 -24.50 -25.39 14.59
CA PRO A 187 -25.30 -26.47 15.14
C PRO A 187 -24.69 -27.03 16.44
N THR A 188 -25.56 -27.30 17.40
CA THR A 188 -25.31 -27.95 18.70
C THR A 188 -24.86 -29.42 18.56
N PRO A 189 -24.24 -30.01 19.61
CA PRO A 189 -23.51 -31.27 19.49
C PRO A 189 -24.43 -32.49 19.69
N VAL A 190 -24.19 -33.54 18.93
CA VAL A 190 -24.67 -34.89 19.22
C VAL A 190 -23.48 -35.83 19.19
N SER A 191 -23.29 -36.57 20.28
CA SER A 191 -22.29 -37.64 20.43
C SER A 191 -22.41 -38.69 19.32
N ASP A 192 -21.28 -39.15 18.80
CA ASP A 192 -21.00 -40.59 18.77
C ASP A 192 -19.51 -40.89 18.52
N LYS A 193 -19.16 -42.11 18.87
CA LYS A 193 -17.86 -42.62 19.31
C LYS A 193 -16.89 -43.05 18.19
N ASP A 194 -15.61 -43.08 18.58
CA ASP A 194 -14.51 -43.95 18.13
C ASP A 194 -14.00 -43.86 16.68
N ASP A 195 -12.82 -43.24 16.49
CA ASP A 195 -11.81 -43.78 15.54
C ASP A 195 -10.37 -43.33 15.92
N PRO A 196 -9.35 -44.23 15.90
CA PRO A 196 -8.04 -44.00 16.49
C PRO A 196 -6.96 -43.69 15.45
N TRP A 197 -6.80 -42.42 15.07
CA TRP A 197 -5.54 -41.97 14.44
C TRP A 197 -5.29 -40.46 14.63
N VAL A 198 -4.90 -40.07 15.84
CA VAL A 198 -4.46 -38.70 16.13
C VAL A 198 -3.00 -38.55 15.69
N THR A 199 -2.78 -38.07 14.48
CA THR A 199 -1.48 -37.54 14.06
C THR A 199 -1.33 -36.14 14.66
N LYS A 200 -0.43 -36.00 15.64
CA LYS A 200 -0.11 -34.75 16.34
C LYS A 200 0.30 -33.65 15.34
N LEU A 201 -0.51 -32.61 15.20
CA LEU A 201 -0.07 -31.32 14.66
C LEU A 201 0.82 -30.61 15.69
N PRO A 202 1.81 -29.81 15.25
CA PRO A 202 2.71 -29.10 16.16
C PRO A 202 1.91 -28.10 16.99
N SER A 203 2.14 -28.13 18.30
CA SER A 203 1.56 -27.21 19.27
C SER A 203 1.89 -25.77 18.90
N VAL A 204 0.86 -24.97 18.62
CA VAL A 204 0.93 -23.51 18.66
C VAL A 204 1.43 -23.10 20.04
N SER A 205 2.52 -22.33 20.07
CA SER A 205 3.10 -21.77 21.28
C SER A 205 2.09 -20.87 22.02
N PRO A 206 2.07 -20.82 23.36
CA PRO A 206 0.94 -20.30 24.14
C PRO A 206 0.89 -18.77 24.29
N SER A 207 1.57 -17.98 23.45
CA SER A 207 1.77 -16.54 23.75
C SER A 207 0.77 -15.58 23.11
N ASP A 208 -0.05 -16.01 22.14
CA ASP A 208 -1.07 -15.14 21.56
C ASP A 208 -2.43 -15.42 22.21
N GLN A 209 -2.62 -14.89 23.41
CA GLN A 209 -3.95 -14.83 24.02
C GLN A 209 -4.79 -13.87 23.18
N GLU A 210 -5.57 -14.42 22.26
CA GLU A 210 -6.49 -13.68 21.38
C GLU A 210 -7.38 -12.79 22.26
N VAL A 211 -7.12 -11.47 22.24
CA VAL A 211 -7.89 -10.52 23.02
C VAL A 211 -9.27 -10.43 22.37
N GLY A 212 -10.26 -11.05 23.01
CA GLY A 212 -11.62 -11.10 22.50
C GLY A 212 -12.24 -9.71 22.33
N VAL A 213 -13.15 -9.59 21.35
CA VAL A 213 -13.88 -8.35 21.01
C VAL A 213 -14.51 -7.69 22.25
N GLU A 214 -15.03 -8.49 23.18
CA GLU A 214 -15.63 -8.00 24.43
C GLU A 214 -14.61 -7.27 25.32
N THR A 215 -13.39 -7.81 25.43
CA THR A 215 -12.31 -7.18 26.19
C THR A 215 -11.90 -5.85 25.56
N LEU A 216 -11.84 -5.79 24.22
CA LEU A 216 -11.60 -4.54 23.51
C LEU A 216 -12.69 -3.51 23.78
N MET A 217 -13.97 -3.90 23.69
CA MET A 217 -15.11 -3.01 23.95
C MET A 217 -15.09 -2.47 25.38
N GLN A 218 -14.77 -3.32 26.37
CA GLN A 218 -14.68 -2.92 27.76
C GLN A 218 -13.54 -1.91 27.98
N ARG A 219 -12.37 -2.13 27.35
CA ARG A 219 -11.24 -1.18 27.39
C ARG A 219 -11.61 0.16 26.75
N MET A 220 -12.27 0.15 25.59
CA MET A 220 -12.73 1.37 24.93
C MET A 220 -13.68 2.18 25.82
N LYS A 221 -14.64 1.51 26.47
CA LYS A 221 -15.57 2.14 27.41
C LYS A 221 -14.82 2.78 28.59
N SER A 222 -13.92 2.02 29.23
CA SER A 222 -13.11 2.53 30.34
C SER A 222 -12.27 3.75 29.96
N LEU A 223 -11.68 3.77 28.76
CA LEU A 223 -10.92 4.92 28.26
C LEU A 223 -11.81 6.14 28.02
N SER A 224 -13.03 5.97 27.53
CA SER A 224 -13.97 7.08 27.27
C SER A 224 -14.51 7.73 28.54
N GLU A 225 -14.65 6.96 29.62
CA GLU A 225 -15.15 7.44 30.91
C GLU A 225 -14.04 8.12 31.76
N ARG A 226 -12.77 7.85 31.44
CA ARG A 226 -11.62 8.32 32.19
C ARG A 226 -11.13 9.68 31.69
N SER A 227 -11.45 10.74 32.43
CA SER A 227 -10.92 12.10 32.20
C SER A 227 -9.53 12.29 32.83
N GLU A 228 -8.57 11.41 32.54
CA GLU A 228 -7.19 11.55 33.03
C GLU A 228 -6.40 12.50 32.12
N GLU A 229 -6.07 13.68 32.64
CA GLU A 229 -5.07 14.56 32.04
C GLU A 229 -3.68 14.14 32.53
N PHE A 230 -2.90 13.53 31.64
CA PHE A 230 -1.48 13.27 31.91
C PHE A 230 -0.65 14.55 31.76
N SER A 231 0.36 14.68 32.61
CA SER A 231 1.38 15.72 32.47
C SER A 231 2.09 15.62 31.11
N GLN A 232 2.69 16.72 30.66
CA GLN A 232 3.43 16.74 29.39
C GLN A 232 4.60 15.76 29.43
N GLU A 233 5.30 15.67 30.56
CA GLU A 233 6.43 14.77 30.78
C GLU A 233 6.00 13.29 30.71
N GLU A 234 4.84 12.94 31.27
CA GLU A 234 4.32 11.56 31.18
C GLU A 234 3.91 11.19 29.76
N LYS A 235 3.33 12.12 29.00
CA LYS A 235 2.98 11.90 27.59
C LYS A 235 4.22 11.62 26.73
N VAL A 236 5.29 12.39 26.95
CA VAL A 236 6.59 12.18 26.25
C VAL A 236 7.16 10.81 26.58
N LYS A 237 7.23 10.44 27.87
CA LYS A 237 7.74 9.12 28.28
C LYS A 237 6.94 7.96 27.68
N ARG A 238 5.61 8.09 27.60
CA ARG A 238 4.75 7.07 26.98
C ARG A 238 5.00 6.96 25.48
N PHE A 239 5.22 8.09 24.80
CA PHE A 239 5.56 8.09 23.39
C PHE A 239 6.90 7.37 23.14
N GLU A 240 7.95 7.74 23.87
CA GLU A 240 9.27 7.09 23.77
C GLU A 240 9.19 5.59 24.07
N HIS A 241 8.36 5.21 25.04
CA HIS A 241 8.13 3.81 25.37
C HIS A 241 7.45 3.05 24.22
N VAL A 242 6.41 3.60 23.59
CA VAL A 242 5.75 2.98 22.44
C VAL A 242 6.68 2.92 21.23
N GLU A 243 7.47 3.97 20.98
CA GLU A 243 8.47 3.96 19.91
C GLU A 243 9.47 2.81 20.11
N SER A 244 9.91 2.55 21.35
CA SER A 244 10.81 1.44 21.69
C SER A 244 10.17 0.05 21.59
N GLN A 245 8.84 -0.05 21.61
CA GLN A 245 8.09 -1.29 21.45
C GLN A 245 7.88 -1.54 19.94
N SER A 246 8.92 -1.99 19.26
CA SER A 246 8.81 -2.45 17.86
C SER A 246 7.74 -3.55 17.76
N ALA A 247 6.83 -3.42 16.79
CA ALA A 247 6.04 -4.54 16.32
C ALA A 247 7.01 -5.45 15.55
N GLU A 248 7.39 -6.59 16.12
CA GLU A 248 8.21 -7.59 15.43
C GLU A 248 7.43 -8.12 14.22
N LEU A 249 7.53 -7.42 13.08
CA LEU A 249 7.23 -8.00 11.78
C LEU A 249 8.26 -9.11 11.61
N SER A 250 7.82 -10.35 11.81
CA SER A 250 8.67 -11.54 11.71
C SER A 250 9.55 -11.41 10.47
N SER A 251 10.87 -11.46 10.68
CA SER A 251 11.90 -11.43 9.64
C SER A 251 11.87 -12.63 8.69
N GLY A 252 10.79 -13.43 8.71
CA GLY A 252 10.56 -14.59 7.84
C GLY A 252 10.19 -14.21 6.40
N LEU A 253 9.94 -12.93 6.11
CA LEU A 253 10.04 -12.40 4.76
C LEU A 253 11.50 -11.95 4.58
N GLU A 254 12.32 -12.79 3.94
CA GLU A 254 13.52 -12.31 3.25
C GLU A 254 13.18 -10.97 2.60
N PRO A 255 13.99 -9.91 2.77
CA PRO A 255 13.72 -8.65 2.09
C PRO A 255 13.48 -8.98 0.62
N LEU A 256 12.45 -8.41 0.00
CA LEU A 256 12.21 -8.50 -1.44
C LEU A 256 13.32 -7.75 -2.21
N THR A 257 14.59 -7.97 -1.84
CA THR A 257 15.80 -7.50 -2.50
C THR A 257 15.85 -7.99 -3.94
N GLN A 258 15.20 -9.12 -4.25
CA GLN A 258 15.01 -9.57 -5.61
C GLN A 258 13.78 -8.89 -6.22
N VAL A 259 14.03 -7.72 -6.82
CA VAL A 259 13.00 -7.02 -7.61
C VAL A 259 12.65 -7.87 -8.83
N LYS A 260 11.36 -8.06 -9.10
CA LYS A 260 10.91 -8.73 -10.33
C LYS A 260 11.49 -7.98 -11.55
N ALA A 261 12.01 -8.70 -12.54
CA ALA A 261 12.77 -8.12 -13.65
C ALA A 261 11.97 -7.10 -14.48
N ASP A 262 10.65 -7.27 -14.57
CA ASP A 262 9.68 -6.39 -15.24
C ASP A 262 9.36 -5.10 -14.47
N ILE A 263 9.67 -5.07 -13.17
CA ILE A 263 9.48 -3.92 -12.27
C ILE A 263 10.80 -3.17 -12.07
N GLY A 264 11.92 -3.88 -11.99
CA GLY A 264 13.23 -3.31 -11.66
C GLY A 264 13.67 -2.16 -12.56
N GLN A 265 13.22 -2.15 -13.82
CA GLN A 265 13.48 -1.05 -14.75
C GLN A 265 12.88 0.31 -14.34
N PHE A 266 11.91 0.33 -13.41
CA PHE A 266 11.28 1.53 -12.86
C PHE A 266 11.80 1.89 -11.46
N VAL A 267 12.80 1.17 -10.95
CA VAL A 267 13.32 1.32 -9.60
C VAL A 267 14.82 1.63 -9.63
N ASP A 268 15.21 2.75 -9.04
CA ASP A 268 16.60 3.09 -8.71
C ASP A 268 16.81 2.90 -7.20
N ASP A 269 18.00 2.47 -6.77
CA ASP A 269 18.30 2.15 -5.38
C ASP A 269 17.21 1.26 -4.71
N PRO A 270 17.02 0.00 -5.18
CA PRO A 270 15.99 -0.90 -4.67
C PRO A 270 16.22 -1.31 -3.21
N THR A 271 17.45 -1.15 -2.71
CA THR A 271 17.85 -1.44 -1.34
C THR A 271 17.43 -0.37 -0.33
N PHE A 272 17.01 0.81 -0.79
CA PHE A 272 16.49 1.86 0.08
C PHE A 272 15.09 1.48 0.61
N LEU A 273 15.04 0.80 1.75
CA LEU A 273 13.80 0.31 2.34
C LEU A 273 13.48 0.99 3.67
N TYR A 274 12.29 0.71 4.20
CA TYR A 274 11.87 1.16 5.52
C TYR A 274 12.93 0.80 6.58
N GLN A 275 13.18 1.72 7.49
CA GLN A 275 14.04 1.51 8.64
C GLN A 275 13.18 1.65 9.89
N ASP A 276 13.17 0.61 10.72
CA ASP A 276 12.40 0.60 11.95
C ASP A 276 12.97 1.59 12.98
N PHE A 277 12.08 2.20 13.76
CA PHE A 277 12.38 3.18 14.80
C PHE A 277 13.00 2.53 16.04
N ALA A 278 12.72 1.25 16.30
CA ALA A 278 13.27 0.53 17.44
C ALA A 278 14.03 -0.72 17.02
N ARG A 279 15.36 -0.60 16.98
CA ARG A 279 16.25 -1.77 16.97
C ARG A 279 16.66 -2.08 18.40
N ARG A 280 16.43 -3.32 18.85
CA ARG A 280 16.82 -3.74 20.21
C ARG A 280 18.32 -3.47 20.43
N GLY A 281 18.64 -2.62 21.41
CA GLY A 281 20.01 -2.32 21.82
C GLY A 281 20.68 -1.14 21.13
N GLU A 282 20.00 -0.46 20.18
CA GLU A 282 20.49 0.76 19.54
C GLU A 282 19.62 1.95 19.96
N VAL A 283 20.24 3.13 20.13
CA VAL A 283 19.50 4.38 20.30
C VAL A 283 18.93 4.76 18.92
N SER A 284 17.63 5.06 18.85
CA SER A 284 17.01 5.53 17.61
C SER A 284 17.63 6.85 17.17
N ASP A 285 18.25 6.87 15.99
CA ASP A 285 18.76 8.10 15.35
C ASP A 285 17.65 8.89 14.64
N ILE A 286 16.39 8.45 14.71
CA ILE A 286 15.28 9.07 14.00
C ILE A 286 14.67 10.20 14.86
N PRO A 287 14.58 11.44 14.35
CA PRO A 287 14.09 12.55 15.14
C PRO A 287 12.58 12.47 15.41
N THR A 288 12.19 12.60 16.68
CA THR A 288 10.78 12.78 17.06
C THR A 288 10.23 14.11 16.52
N PHE A 289 9.12 14.06 15.79
CA PHE A 289 8.42 15.24 15.30
C PHE A 289 7.16 15.53 16.12
N ARG A 290 7.07 16.74 16.68
CA ARG A 290 5.91 17.18 17.46
C ARG A 290 4.83 17.75 16.55
N VAL A 291 3.68 17.09 16.49
CA VAL A 291 2.45 17.65 15.90
C VAL A 291 1.87 18.68 16.88
N GLN A 292 1.55 19.88 16.37
CA GLN A 292 1.08 21.02 17.18
C GLN A 292 -0.35 20.83 17.68
#